data_AF-A0AAP8N768-F1
#
_entry.id   AF-A0AAP8N768-F1
#
_cell.length_a   1.000
_cell.length_b   1.000
_cell.length_c   1.000
_cell.angle_alpha   90.00
_cell.angle_beta   90.00
_cell.angle_gamma   90.00
#
_symmetry.space_group_name_H-M   'P 1'
#
loop_
_entity.id
_entity.type
_entity.pdbx_description
1 polymer ?
#
loop_
_entity_poly.entity_id
_entity_poly.type
_entity_poly.pdbx_seq_one_letter_code
_entity_poly.pdbx_strand_id
1 'polypeptide(L)'
;LIVAEVEWLKDEPEQPLQDEDADLVALLKALAEHPMVEALSMGTEATGQQSLANQLAYLLPFSEVDKIDLLQLDDPQQRLDAIQALL
;
A
#
# COMPACT_ATOMS: atom_id res chain seq x y z
N LEU A 1 -25.47 19.32 -3.31
CA LEU A 1 -25.11 18.12 -2.52
C LEU A 1 -24.76 17.03 -3.53
N ILE A 2 -23.64 16.31 -3.36
CA ILE A 2 -23.30 15.15 -4.20
C ILE A 2 -23.73 13.89 -3.43
N VAL A 3 -24.48 13.00 -4.08
CA VAL A 3 -24.99 11.75 -3.50
C VAL A 3 -24.76 10.63 -4.50
N ALA A 4 -24.30 9.48 -4.04
CA ALA A 4 -24.12 8.27 -4.83
C ALA A 4 -24.49 7.04 -4.01
N GLU A 5 -24.91 5.97 -4.69
CA GLU A 5 -25.01 4.64 -4.09
C GLU A 5 -23.62 4.03 -4.05
N VAL A 6 -23.26 3.42 -2.92
CA VAL A 6 -21.96 2.81 -2.71
C VAL A 6 -22.13 1.35 -2.32
N GLU A 7 -21.24 0.51 -2.80
CA GLU A 7 -21.09 -0.86 -2.33
C GLU A 7 -19.89 -0.93 -1.40
N TRP A 8 -20.10 -1.48 -0.21
CA TRP A 8 -19.02 -1.69 0.74
C TRP A 8 -18.29 -2.98 0.40
N LEU A 9 -16.97 -2.89 0.24
CA LEU A 9 -16.13 -4.08 0.12
C LEU A 9 -16.14 -4.86 1.43
N LYS A 10 -16.02 -6.18 1.31
CA LYS A 10 -15.86 -7.04 2.49
C LYS A 10 -14.47 -6.82 3.06
N ASP A 11 -14.42 -6.73 4.39
CA ASP A 11 -13.15 -6.72 5.10
C ASP A 11 -12.58 -8.15 5.05
N GLU A 12 -11.46 -8.31 4.36
CA GLU A 12 -10.77 -9.59 4.24
C GLU A 12 -9.63 -9.65 5.25
N PRO A 13 -9.39 -10.82 5.87
CA PRO A 13 -8.28 -10.95 6.79
C PRO A 13 -6.96 -10.68 6.08
N GLU A 14 -6.05 -10.02 6.80
CA GLU A 14 -4.70 -9.76 6.34
C GLU A 14 -4.00 -11.05 5.89
N GLN A 15 -3.42 -11.01 4.69
CA GLN A 15 -2.67 -12.13 4.12
C GLN A 15 -1.19 -12.00 4.52
N PRO A 16 -0.51 -13.13 4.80
CA PRO A 16 0.90 -13.11 5.16
C PRO A 16 1.76 -12.61 3.98
N LEU A 17 2.84 -11.90 4.30
CA LEU A 17 3.84 -11.51 3.30
C LEU A 17 4.52 -12.76 2.73
N GLN A 18 4.79 -12.72 1.44
CA GLN A 18 5.47 -13.77 0.70
C GLN A 18 6.93 -13.42 0.47
N ASP A 19 7.73 -14.41 0.07
CA ASP A 19 9.16 -14.19 -0.23
C ASP A 19 9.36 -13.20 -1.39
N GLU A 20 8.42 -13.14 -2.34
CA GLU A 20 8.43 -12.18 -3.45
C GLU A 20 8.24 -10.72 -2.98
N ASP A 21 7.61 -10.51 -1.82
CA ASP A 21 7.38 -9.19 -1.24
C ASP A 21 8.62 -8.63 -0.52
N ALA A 22 9.70 -9.41 -0.39
CA ALA A 22 10.86 -9.06 0.44
C ALA A 22 11.53 -7.73 0.02
N ASP A 23 11.60 -7.47 -1.28
CA ASP A 23 12.17 -6.22 -1.81
C ASP A 23 11.31 -5.01 -1.44
N LEU A 24 9.98 -5.15 -1.50
CA LEU A 24 9.04 -4.11 -1.11
C LEU A 24 9.06 -3.85 0.40
N VAL A 25 9.24 -4.89 1.22
CA VAL A 25 9.46 -4.75 2.67
C VAL A 25 10.76 -4.00 2.97
N ALA A 26 11.83 -4.32 2.25
CA ALA A 26 13.10 -3.60 2.41
C ALA A 26 12.97 -2.12 2.02
N LEU A 27 12.23 -1.84 0.94
CA LEU A 27 11.92 -0.47 0.53
C LEU A 27 11.13 0.30 1.61
N LEU A 28 10.09 -0.31 2.19
CA LEU A 28 9.32 0.32 3.27
C LEU A 28 10.21 0.68 4.46
N LYS A 29 11.13 -0.22 4.85
CA LYS A 29 12.08 0.04 5.94
C LYS A 29 13.02 1.19 5.62
N ALA A 30 13.54 1.26 4.39
CA ALA A 30 14.38 2.38 3.97
C ALA A 30 13.59 3.71 3.97
N LEU A 31 12.32 3.68 3.55
CA LEU A 31 11.44 4.86 3.59
C LEU A 31 11.18 5.33 5.02
N ALA A 32 10.99 4.39 5.95
CA ALA A 32 10.76 4.66 7.35
C ALA A 32 11.92 5.37 8.07
N GLU A 33 13.17 5.19 7.62
CA GLU A 33 14.34 5.88 8.18
C GLU A 33 14.37 7.38 7.84
N HIS A 34 13.51 7.86 6.94
CA HIS A 34 13.45 9.27 6.61
C HIS A 34 12.73 10.09 7.71
N PRO A 35 13.31 11.22 8.17
CA PRO A 35 12.75 12.02 9.27
C PRO A 35 11.32 12.54 9.02
N MET A 36 10.96 12.71 7.75
CA MET A 36 9.62 13.15 7.35
C MET A 36 8.57 12.03 7.47
N VAL A 37 8.99 10.77 7.38
CA VAL A 37 8.12 9.59 7.49
C VAL A 37 7.95 9.19 8.96
N GLU A 38 9.00 9.28 9.77
CA GLU A 38 8.89 9.06 11.23
C GLU A 38 7.84 9.96 11.88
N ALA A 39 7.74 11.22 11.43
CA ALA A 39 6.75 12.18 11.94
C ALA A 39 5.29 11.76 11.67
N LEU A 40 5.04 10.89 10.68
CA LEU A 40 3.70 10.42 10.33
C LEU A 40 3.17 9.33 11.29
N SER A 41 4.03 8.77 12.17
CA SER A 41 3.65 7.75 13.17
C SER A 41 2.86 6.57 12.58
N MET A 42 3.12 6.23 11.31
CA MET A 42 2.25 5.35 10.53
C MET A 42 2.50 3.85 10.78
N GLY A 43 3.38 3.50 11.71
CA GLY A 43 3.95 2.15 11.83
C GLY A 43 4.91 1.89 10.69
N THR A 44 6.10 1.39 11.00
CA THR A 44 7.16 1.14 9.99
C THR A 44 7.24 -0.33 9.60
N GLU A 45 6.31 -1.14 10.11
CA GLU A 45 6.22 -2.57 9.89
C GLU A 45 4.87 -2.89 9.26
N ALA A 46 4.91 -3.55 8.10
CA ALA A 46 3.73 -4.11 7.50
C ALA A 46 3.33 -5.40 8.22
N THR A 47 2.07 -5.49 8.62
CA THR A 47 1.48 -6.66 9.29
C THR A 47 1.08 -7.77 8.30
N GLY A 48 1.09 -7.46 7.01
CA GLY A 48 0.76 -8.34 5.90
C GLY A 48 0.69 -7.57 4.59
N GLN A 49 0.19 -8.22 3.54
CA GLN A 49 0.20 -7.70 2.17
C GLN A 49 -0.64 -6.42 1.99
N GLN A 50 -1.84 -6.35 2.57
CA GLN A 50 -2.69 -5.17 2.48
C GLN A 50 -2.04 -3.97 3.16
N SER A 51 -1.52 -4.20 4.37
CA SER A 51 -0.80 -3.18 5.13
C SER A 51 0.42 -2.67 4.37
N LEU A 52 1.23 -3.57 3.78
CA LEU A 52 2.40 -3.20 2.98
C LEU A 52 2.02 -2.36 1.76
N ALA A 53 1.04 -2.81 0.98
CA ALA A 53 0.63 -2.13 -0.24
C ALA A 53 0.08 -0.72 0.05
N ASN A 54 -0.73 -0.59 1.10
CA ASN A 54 -1.30 0.69 1.50
C ASN A 54 -0.23 1.68 1.98
N GLN A 55 0.72 1.22 2.80
CA GLN A 55 1.82 2.06 3.29
C GLN A 55 2.71 2.53 2.14
N LEU A 56 3.09 1.64 1.22
CA LEU A 56 3.93 1.99 0.07
C LEU A 56 3.21 2.96 -0.88
N ALA A 57 1.95 2.70 -1.25
CA ALA A 57 1.18 3.60 -2.12
C ALA A 57 1.00 5.00 -1.51
N TYR A 58 0.94 5.08 -0.18
CA TYR A 58 0.87 6.36 0.52
C TYR A 58 2.21 7.10 0.48
N LEU A 59 3.31 6.43 0.87
CA LEU A 59 4.64 7.02 1.04
C LEU A 59 5.33 7.35 -0.30
N LEU A 60 5.08 6.54 -1.34
CA LEU A 60 5.70 6.76 -2.64
C LEU A 60 5.07 7.96 -3.36
N PRO A 61 5.90 8.73 -4.09
CA PRO A 61 5.47 9.94 -4.80
C PRO A 61 4.78 9.61 -6.13
N PHE A 62 3.85 8.65 -6.14
CA PHE A 62 3.04 8.33 -7.32
C PHE A 62 2.07 9.45 -7.66
N SER A 63 1.67 9.53 -8.93
CA SER A 63 0.65 10.48 -9.35
C SER A 63 -0.71 10.13 -8.74
N GLU A 64 -1.62 11.09 -8.68
CA GLU A 64 -2.98 10.83 -8.17
C GLU A 64 -3.70 9.76 -9.01
N VAL A 65 -3.45 9.72 -10.32
CA VAL A 65 -4.03 8.72 -11.23
C VAL A 65 -3.52 7.33 -10.87
N ASP A 66 -2.21 7.17 -10.70
CA ASP A 66 -1.62 5.87 -10.33
C ASP A 66 -2.13 5.39 -8.97
N LYS A 67 -2.30 6.30 -8.00
CA LYS A 67 -2.86 5.96 -6.69
C LYS A 67 -4.31 5.50 -6.78
N ILE A 68 -5.11 6.12 -7.65
CA ILE A 68 -6.50 5.69 -7.92
C ILE A 68 -6.51 4.32 -8.58
N ASP A 69 -5.63 4.07 -9.55
CA ASP A 69 -5.54 2.78 -10.24
C ASP A 69 -5.12 1.66 -9.28
N LEU A 70 -4.15 1.91 -8.39
CA LEU A 70 -3.76 0.97 -7.34
C LEU A 70 -4.91 0.68 -6.36
N LEU A 71 -5.71 1.70 -6.01
CA LEU A 71 -6.84 1.53 -5.08
C LEU A 71 -7.99 0.69 -5.68
N GLN A 72 -8.10 0.64 -7.01
CA GLN A 72 -9.08 -0.20 -7.71
C GLN A 72 -8.72 -1.69 -7.71
N LEU A 73 -7.48 -2.05 -7.37
CA LEU A 73 -7.06 -3.44 -7.25
C LEU A 73 -7.48 -4.00 -5.90
N ASP A 74 -8.53 -4.82 -5.86
CA ASP A 74 -9.02 -5.43 -4.63
C ASP A 74 -8.04 -6.46 -4.04
N ASP A 75 -7.29 -7.16 -4.90
CA ASP A 75 -6.31 -8.18 -4.51
C ASP A 75 -5.01 -7.51 -4.00
N PRO A 76 -4.60 -7.76 -2.75
CA PRO A 76 -3.40 -7.17 -2.16
C PRO A 76 -2.11 -7.55 -2.90
N GLN A 77 -2.00 -8.79 -3.39
CA GLN A 77 -0.81 -9.23 -4.13
C GLN A 77 -0.73 -8.49 -5.46
N GLN A 78 -1.83 -8.41 -6.20
CA GLN A 78 -1.86 -7.68 -7.48
C GLN A 78 -1.51 -6.20 -7.28
N ARG A 79 -1.93 -5.62 -6.15
CA ARG A 79 -1.56 -4.24 -5.79
C ARG A 79 -0.07 -4.10 -5.51
N LEU A 80 0.55 -5.05 -4.82
CA LEU A 80 2.00 -5.07 -4.59
C LEU A 80 2.78 -5.21 -5.91
N ASP A 81 2.36 -6.12 -6.78
CA ASP A 81 2.96 -6.32 -8.10
C ASP A 81 2.87 -5.04 -8.95
N ALA A 82 1.72 -4.37 -8.92
CA ALA A 82 1.51 -3.11 -9.61
C ALA A 82 2.37 -1.97 -9.04
N ILE A 83 2.51 -1.89 -7.71
CA ILE A 83 3.44 -0.95 -7.07
C ILE A 83 4.86 -1.19 -7.57
N GLN A 84 5.30 -2.45 -7.61
CA GLN A 84 6.65 -2.79 -8.06
C GLN A 84 6.87 -2.43 -9.55
N ALA A 85 5.84 -2.56 -10.39
CA ALA A 85 5.91 -2.17 -11.80
C ALA A 85 5.97 -0.64 -12.04
N LEU A 86 5.54 0.17 -11.06
CA LEU A 86 5.57 1.63 -11.11
C LEU A 86 6.88 2.25 -10.57
N LEU A 87 7.74 1.44 -9.95
CA LEU A 87 9.08 1.85 -9.48
C LEU A 87 10.08 1.95 -10.64
#